data_AF-A0A8S9DVQ1-F1
#
_entry.id   AF-A0A8S9DVQ1-F1
#
_cell.length_a   1.000
_cell.length_b   1.000
_cell.length_c   1.000
_cell.angle_alpha   90.00
_cell.angle_beta   90.00
_cell.angle_gamma   90.00
#
_symmetry.space_group_name_H-M   'P 1'
#
loop_
_entity.id
_entity.type
_entity.pdbx_description
1 polymer ?
#
loop_
_entity_poly.entity_id
_entity_poly.type
_entity_poly.pdbx_seq_one_letter_code
_entity_poly.pdbx_strand_id
1 'polypeptide(L)'
;MKYRGIFFLLISVIALVTLATCGKRAVTPQGGITVGGTISTDRAASAEIFLDVSDDSSTIEKVSLVFTDLKCEGFTAGSMMTTVSGFTPITNGEFQYKSADIGEINGRFTSSTSAEGTIHLAFYDGKAECGTSDWTAKAK
;
A
#
# COMPACT_ATOMS: atom_id res chain seq x y z
N MET A 1 15.72 -70.90 28.22
CA MET A 1 17.09 -70.38 27.99
C MET A 1 16.97 -69.24 26.98
N LYS A 2 16.93 -67.96 27.37
CA LYS A 2 18.06 -67.03 27.66
C LYS A 2 19.02 -66.84 26.48
N TYR A 3 19.02 -65.62 25.89
CA TYR A 3 20.11 -64.75 25.37
C TYR A 3 19.44 -63.69 24.45
N ARG A 4 19.18 -62.42 24.82
CA ARG A 4 20.02 -61.24 25.15
C ARG A 4 21.02 -60.81 24.05
N GLY A 5 20.83 -59.59 23.55
CA GLY A 5 21.78 -58.74 22.78
C GLY A 5 20.99 -57.81 21.85
N ILE A 6 20.60 -56.57 22.20
CA ILE A 6 21.40 -55.32 22.28
C ILE A 6 22.59 -55.32 21.32
N PHE A 7 22.48 -54.60 20.18
CA PHE A 7 23.53 -53.73 19.66
C PHE A 7 23.05 -52.89 18.44
N PHE A 8 23.20 -51.57 18.57
CA PHE A 8 23.49 -50.56 17.55
C PHE A 8 22.36 -50.05 16.64
N LEU A 9 21.83 -48.84 16.91
CA LEU A 9 22.34 -47.54 16.44
C LEU A 9 22.23 -47.42 14.92
N LEU A 10 21.25 -46.64 14.42
CA LEU A 10 21.42 -45.57 13.42
C LEU A 10 20.07 -45.16 12.79
N ILE A 11 19.95 -43.85 12.56
CA ILE A 11 19.01 -43.18 11.64
C ILE A 11 17.58 -43.06 12.22
N SER A 12 16.99 -41.90 12.46
CA SER A 12 17.17 -40.59 11.83
C SER A 12 16.77 -39.53 12.86
N VAL A 13 17.74 -38.72 13.30
CA VAL A 13 17.41 -37.41 13.88
C VAL A 13 16.83 -36.61 12.72
N ILE A 14 15.51 -36.60 12.58
CA ILE A 14 14.82 -35.69 11.68
C ILE A 14 15.07 -34.30 12.28
N ALA A 15 16.15 -33.69 11.81
CA ALA A 15 16.44 -32.29 12.01
C ALA A 15 15.22 -31.52 11.50
N LEU A 16 14.46 -30.99 12.44
CA LEU A 16 13.45 -29.98 12.18
C LEU A 16 14.21 -28.76 11.65
N VAL A 17 14.41 -28.73 10.33
CA VAL A 17 14.91 -27.55 9.62
C VAL A 17 13.77 -26.54 9.68
N THR A 18 13.72 -25.76 10.75
CA THR A 18 12.94 -24.54 10.81
C THR A 18 13.56 -23.59 9.80
N LEU A 19 13.03 -23.63 8.57
CA LEU A 19 13.23 -22.57 7.60
C LEU A 19 12.73 -21.29 8.26
N ALA A 20 13.66 -20.51 8.80
CA ALA A 20 13.47 -19.10 9.09
C ALA A 20 13.32 -18.39 7.73
N THR A 21 12.18 -18.61 7.07
CA THR A 21 11.71 -17.67 6.07
C THR A 21 11.44 -16.40 6.85
N CYS A 22 12.34 -15.42 6.70
CA CYS A 22 12.06 -14.02 6.99
C CYS A 22 10.99 -13.57 5.99
N GLY A 23 9.79 -14.16 6.10
CA GLY A 23 8.63 -13.79 5.32
C GLY A 23 8.17 -12.46 5.88
N LYS A 24 8.26 -11.40 5.08
CA LYS A 24 7.52 -10.17 5.37
C LYS A 24 6.08 -10.59 5.65
N ARG A 25 5.66 -10.47 6.91
CA ARG A 25 4.29 -10.82 7.31
C ARG A 25 3.38 -9.87 6.55
N ALA A 26 2.52 -10.41 5.69
CA ALA A 26 1.53 -9.63 4.97
C ALA A 26 0.71 -8.82 5.99
N VAL A 27 0.64 -7.51 5.79
CA VAL A 27 -0.12 -6.60 6.65
C VAL A 27 -1.53 -6.52 6.09
N THR A 28 -2.50 -6.92 6.90
CA THR A 28 -3.91 -6.74 6.56
C THR A 28 -4.39 -5.41 7.17
N PRO A 29 -4.94 -4.48 6.37
CA PRO A 29 -5.55 -3.28 6.92
C PRO A 29 -6.78 -3.60 7.75
N GLN A 30 -7.14 -2.71 8.67
CA GLN A 30 -8.45 -2.76 9.30
C GLN A 30 -9.52 -2.36 8.27
N GLY A 31 -10.59 -3.15 8.18
CA GLY A 31 -11.69 -2.89 7.24
C GLY A 31 -12.58 -1.74 7.68
N GLY A 32 -13.20 -1.07 6.72
CA GLY A 32 -14.15 0.03 6.94
C GLY A 32 -13.50 1.32 7.45
N ILE A 33 -12.18 1.46 7.33
CA ILE A 33 -11.45 2.68 7.74
C ILE A 33 -11.17 3.58 6.54
N THR A 34 -11.04 4.87 6.83
CA THR A 34 -10.32 5.80 5.96
C THR A 34 -8.92 6.02 6.51
N VAL A 35 -7.90 5.74 5.72
CA VAL A 35 -6.53 6.20 6.01
C VAL A 35 -6.25 7.48 5.22
N GLY A 36 -5.72 8.48 5.89
CA GLY A 36 -5.40 9.78 5.30
C GLY A 36 -4.03 10.28 5.67
N GLY A 37 -3.40 11.03 4.78
CA GLY A 37 -2.16 11.72 5.11
C GLY A 37 -1.58 12.53 3.97
N THR A 38 -0.31 12.90 4.10
CA THR A 38 0.32 13.93 3.27
C THR A 38 1.11 13.31 2.12
N ILE A 39 1.07 14.01 0.99
CA ILE A 39 1.93 13.76 -0.17
C ILE A 39 3.10 14.75 -0.08
N SER A 40 4.33 14.24 -0.09
CA SER A 40 5.55 15.04 0.00
C SER A 40 5.92 15.57 -1.38
N THR A 41 5.39 16.74 -1.74
CA THR A 41 5.63 17.41 -3.03
C THR A 41 6.01 18.88 -2.84
N ASP A 42 6.86 19.40 -3.72
CA ASP A 42 7.20 20.83 -3.83
C ASP A 42 6.25 21.59 -4.79
N ARG A 43 5.31 20.87 -5.41
CA ARG A 43 4.40 21.38 -6.44
C ARG A 43 3.10 21.95 -5.90
N ALA A 44 2.81 21.78 -4.63
CA ALA A 44 1.60 22.29 -4.00
C ALA A 44 1.92 22.90 -2.63
N ALA A 45 1.12 23.86 -2.17
CA ALA A 45 1.22 24.36 -0.81
C ALA A 45 0.77 23.30 0.22
N SER A 46 -0.23 22.49 -0.16
CA SER A 46 -0.62 21.27 0.57
C SER A 46 -1.09 20.20 -0.40
N ALA A 47 -0.81 18.94 -0.08
CA ALA A 47 -1.25 17.79 -0.86
C ALA A 47 -1.59 16.64 0.08
N GLU A 48 -2.80 16.10 -0.02
CA GLU A 48 -3.32 15.05 0.84
C GLU A 48 -3.90 13.91 0.01
N ILE A 49 -3.80 12.70 0.56
CA ILE A 49 -4.38 11.46 0.03
C ILE A 49 -5.29 10.84 1.07
N PHE A 50 -6.43 10.31 0.62
CA PHE A 50 -7.39 9.55 1.42
C PHE A 50 -7.74 8.25 0.71
N LEU A 51 -7.70 7.15 1.44
CA LEU A 51 -8.03 5.81 0.95
C LEU A 51 -9.13 5.23 1.83
N ASP A 52 -10.28 4.92 1.24
CA ASP A 52 -11.36 4.19 1.93
C ASP A 52 -11.14 2.69 1.71
N VAL A 53 -10.94 1.94 2.79
CA VAL A 53 -10.73 0.49 2.78
C VAL A 53 -12.09 -0.19 2.95
N SER A 54 -12.38 -1.20 2.11
CA SER A 54 -13.62 -1.99 2.23
C SER A 54 -13.75 -2.65 3.60
N ASP A 55 -14.99 -2.93 4.03
CA ASP A 55 -15.29 -3.55 5.33
C ASP A 55 -14.60 -4.92 5.53
N ASP A 56 -14.34 -5.64 4.44
CA ASP A 56 -13.68 -6.94 4.44
C ASP A 56 -12.14 -6.87 4.28
N SER A 57 -11.57 -5.66 4.28
CA SER A 57 -10.14 -5.38 4.12
C SER A 57 -9.53 -5.83 2.78
N SER A 58 -10.34 -6.21 1.79
CA SER A 58 -9.85 -6.80 0.55
C SER A 58 -9.57 -5.78 -0.56
N THR A 59 -10.15 -4.59 -0.48
CA THR A 59 -10.05 -3.57 -1.52
C THR A 59 -9.92 -2.15 -0.97
N ILE A 60 -9.35 -1.26 -1.77
CA ILE A 60 -9.56 0.19 -1.64
C ILE A 60 -10.76 0.55 -2.52
N GLU A 61 -11.82 1.07 -1.92
CA GLU A 61 -13.09 1.43 -2.57
C GLU A 61 -13.07 2.84 -3.16
N LYS A 62 -12.29 3.72 -2.55
CA LYS A 62 -12.18 5.12 -2.97
C LYS A 62 -10.78 5.65 -2.70
N VAL A 63 -10.29 6.40 -3.67
CA VAL A 63 -9.10 7.24 -3.54
C VAL A 63 -9.53 8.68 -3.72
N SER A 64 -9.20 9.55 -2.76
CA SER A 64 -9.39 11.00 -2.89
C SER A 64 -8.07 11.72 -2.71
N LEU A 65 -7.81 12.70 -3.58
CA LEU A 65 -6.67 13.59 -3.49
C LEU A 65 -7.15 15.03 -3.34
N VAL A 66 -6.51 15.76 -2.45
CA VAL A 66 -6.79 17.17 -2.20
C VAL A 66 -5.50 17.96 -2.33
N PHE A 67 -5.53 18.99 -3.17
CA PHE A 67 -4.41 19.88 -3.39
C PHE A 67 -4.82 21.34 -3.15
N THR A 68 -3.89 22.12 -2.61
CA THR A 68 -3.96 23.58 -2.52
C THR A 68 -2.75 24.17 -3.22
N ASP A 69 -2.99 25.17 -4.08
CA ASP A 69 -1.99 25.85 -4.90
C ASP A 69 -1.09 24.90 -5.70
N LEU A 70 -1.71 23.91 -6.36
CA LEU A 70 -1.01 22.96 -7.23
C LEU A 70 -0.44 23.66 -8.47
N LYS A 71 0.82 23.39 -8.76
CA LYS A 71 1.59 23.95 -9.87
C LYS A 71 2.40 22.86 -10.54
N CYS A 72 1.94 22.47 -11.72
CA CYS A 72 2.60 21.51 -12.58
C CYS A 72 2.98 22.17 -13.91
N GLU A 73 3.71 21.46 -14.75
CA GLU A 73 4.05 22.00 -16.07
C GLU A 73 2.76 22.17 -16.89
N GLY A 74 2.47 23.41 -17.30
CA GLY A 74 1.27 23.72 -18.10
C GLY A 74 -0.07 23.69 -17.35
N PHE A 75 -0.08 23.47 -16.03
CA PHE A 75 -1.31 23.38 -15.23
C PHE A 75 -1.14 24.01 -13.84
N THR A 76 -2.09 24.86 -13.46
CA THR A 76 -2.15 25.44 -12.12
C THR A 76 -3.58 25.40 -11.60
N ALA A 77 -3.73 25.13 -10.30
CA ALA A 77 -5.03 25.11 -9.62
C ALA A 77 -4.88 25.65 -8.19
N GLY A 78 -5.70 26.65 -7.83
CA GLY A 78 -5.69 27.20 -6.46
C GLY A 78 -6.23 26.19 -5.44
N SER A 79 -7.26 25.43 -5.80
CA SER A 79 -7.73 24.27 -5.04
C SER A 79 -8.24 23.20 -6.01
N MET A 80 -7.90 21.95 -5.73
CA MET A 80 -8.33 20.80 -6.53
C MET A 80 -8.66 19.65 -5.60
N MET A 81 -9.84 19.05 -5.79
CA MET A 81 -10.22 17.79 -5.18
C MET A 81 -10.58 16.83 -6.30
N THR A 82 -9.97 15.65 -6.29
CA THR A 82 -10.33 14.56 -7.19
C THR A 82 -10.62 13.32 -6.37
N THR A 83 -11.72 12.68 -6.69
CA THR A 83 -12.17 11.46 -6.03
C THR A 83 -12.48 10.45 -7.10
N VAL A 84 -11.90 9.27 -6.98
CA VAL A 84 -12.21 8.16 -7.85
C VAL A 84 -12.62 6.97 -7.02
N SER A 85 -13.75 6.39 -7.42
CA SER A 85 -14.28 5.15 -6.85
C SER A 85 -13.90 3.97 -7.74
N GLY A 86 -13.58 2.85 -7.11
CA GLY A 86 -13.22 1.61 -7.80
C GLY A 86 -12.90 0.52 -6.80
N PHE A 87 -12.74 -0.72 -7.26
CA PHE A 87 -12.38 -1.85 -6.40
C PHE A 87 -10.93 -2.20 -6.65
N THR A 88 -10.01 -1.52 -5.97
CA THR A 88 -8.56 -1.80 -6.12
C THR A 88 -8.17 -2.92 -5.18
N PRO A 89 -7.76 -4.11 -5.69
CA PRO A 89 -7.44 -5.24 -4.82
C PRO A 89 -6.23 -4.96 -3.94
N ILE A 90 -6.31 -5.41 -2.68
CA ILE A 90 -5.20 -5.40 -1.73
C ILE A 90 -4.65 -6.82 -1.66
N THR A 91 -3.42 -7.01 -2.17
CA THR A 91 -2.75 -8.32 -2.17
C THR A 91 -1.51 -8.24 -1.30
N ASN A 92 -1.47 -9.07 -0.25
CA ASN A 92 -0.37 -9.07 0.73
C ASN A 92 -0.09 -7.70 1.38
N GLY A 93 -1.13 -6.87 1.52
CA GLY A 93 -1.02 -5.50 2.06
C GLY A 93 -0.55 -4.46 1.04
N GLU A 94 -0.35 -4.84 -0.22
CA GLU A 94 0.05 -3.93 -1.30
C GLU A 94 -1.12 -3.68 -2.24
N PHE A 95 -1.16 -2.50 -2.86
CA PHE A 95 -2.14 -2.14 -3.86
C PHE A 95 -1.51 -1.26 -4.93
N GLN A 96 -2.02 -1.39 -6.16
CA GLN A 96 -1.66 -0.52 -7.28
C GLN A 96 -2.95 -0.01 -7.91
N TYR A 97 -3.00 1.30 -8.09
CA TYR A 97 -4.13 1.98 -8.69
C TYR A 97 -3.66 2.82 -9.88
N LYS A 98 -4.45 2.82 -10.95
CA LYS A 98 -4.18 3.61 -12.16
C LYS A 98 -5.46 4.21 -12.69
N SER A 99 -5.45 5.50 -12.96
CA SER A 99 -6.57 6.23 -13.57
C SER A 99 -6.06 7.35 -14.46
N ALA A 100 -6.76 7.64 -15.56
CA ALA A 100 -6.45 8.76 -16.44
C ALA A 100 -6.70 10.14 -15.78
N ASP A 101 -7.48 10.17 -14.70
CA ASP A 101 -7.83 11.40 -13.97
C ASP A 101 -6.81 11.77 -12.89
N ILE A 102 -5.90 10.87 -12.54
CA ILE A 102 -4.94 11.04 -11.44
C ILE A 102 -3.51 10.66 -11.85
N GLY A 103 -3.36 9.56 -12.58
CA GLY A 103 -2.08 8.90 -12.83
C GLY A 103 -2.01 7.55 -12.12
N GLU A 104 -0.89 7.25 -11.47
CA GLU A 104 -0.61 5.96 -10.85
C GLU A 104 -0.28 6.10 -9.36
N ILE A 105 -0.83 5.22 -8.52
CA ILE A 105 -0.57 5.16 -7.09
C ILE A 105 -0.11 3.73 -6.77
N ASN A 106 1.04 3.61 -6.13
CA ASN A 106 1.54 2.36 -5.59
C ASN A 106 1.63 2.51 -4.08
N GLY A 107 0.99 1.62 -3.34
CA GLY A 107 0.94 1.72 -1.88
C GLY A 107 1.09 0.37 -1.19
N ARG A 108 1.48 0.45 0.08
CA ARG A 108 1.49 -0.68 1.01
C ARG A 108 1.02 -0.26 2.38
N PHE A 109 0.30 -1.15 3.05
CA PHE A 109 0.01 -1.03 4.47
C PHE A 109 1.22 -1.43 5.29
N THR A 110 1.65 -0.56 6.20
CA THR A 110 2.75 -0.80 7.14
C THR A 110 2.23 -1.29 8.50
N SER A 111 0.95 -1.01 8.80
CA SER A 111 0.20 -1.58 9.91
C SER A 111 -1.28 -1.70 9.51
N SER A 112 -2.13 -2.19 10.42
CA SER A 112 -3.58 -2.21 10.19
C SER A 112 -4.21 -0.83 10.02
N THR A 113 -3.50 0.24 10.39
CA THR A 113 -4.01 1.63 10.42
C THR A 113 -3.03 2.61 9.77
N SER A 114 -2.02 2.14 9.04
CA SER A 114 -1.01 3.00 8.42
C SER A 114 -0.60 2.46 7.06
N ALA A 115 -0.40 3.37 6.12
CA ALA A 115 0.03 3.07 4.77
C ALA A 115 1.07 4.08 4.29
N GLU A 116 1.86 3.68 3.32
CA GLU A 116 2.83 4.54 2.63
C GLU A 116 2.97 4.09 1.19
N GLY A 117 3.53 4.96 0.35
CA GLY A 117 3.71 4.63 -1.04
C GLY A 117 4.24 5.77 -1.87
N THR A 118 4.10 5.60 -3.18
CA THR A 118 4.40 6.59 -4.19
C THR A 118 3.16 6.93 -4.99
N ILE A 119 3.11 8.15 -5.48
CA ILE A 119 2.09 8.62 -6.42
C ILE A 119 2.79 9.32 -7.58
N HIS A 120 2.48 8.89 -8.80
CA HIS A 120 2.84 9.56 -10.03
C HIS A 120 1.60 10.29 -10.55
N LEU A 121 1.65 11.63 -10.52
CA LEU A 121 0.53 12.49 -10.84
C LEU A 121 0.58 12.91 -12.32
N ALA A 122 -0.39 12.42 -13.07
CA ALA A 122 -0.53 12.62 -14.51
C ALA A 122 -2.02 12.90 -14.83
N PHE A 123 -2.41 14.17 -14.80
CA PHE A 123 -3.79 14.59 -14.99
C PHE A 123 -4.16 14.70 -16.47
N TYR A 124 -5.45 14.51 -16.78
CA TYR A 124 -6.02 14.64 -18.13
C TYR A 124 -5.33 13.75 -19.17
N ASP A 125 -5.13 12.47 -18.83
CA ASP A 125 -4.45 11.50 -19.71
C ASP A 125 -2.99 11.93 -20.02
N GLY A 126 -2.27 12.37 -18.99
CA GLY A 126 -0.87 12.77 -19.07
C GLY A 126 -0.61 14.15 -19.69
N LYS A 127 -1.65 14.97 -19.92
CA LYS A 127 -1.47 16.34 -20.44
C LYS A 127 -0.94 17.32 -19.39
N ALA A 128 -1.09 16.99 -18.11
CA ALA A 128 -0.55 17.76 -17.00
C ALA A 128 0.22 16.83 -16.05
N GLU A 129 1.52 16.76 -16.27
CA GLU A 129 2.47 15.97 -15.49
C GLU A 129 2.97 16.75 -14.29
N CYS A 130 2.79 16.18 -13.09
CA CYS A 130 3.27 16.74 -11.83
C CYS A 130 4.40 15.91 -11.22
N GLY A 131 4.78 14.80 -11.85
CA GLY A 131 5.87 13.93 -11.43
C GLY A 131 5.49 12.94 -10.34
N THR A 132 6.51 12.37 -9.70
CA THR A 132 6.36 11.34 -8.67
C THR A 132 6.67 11.90 -7.29
N SER A 133 5.87 11.53 -6.29
CA SER A 133 6.05 11.95 -4.90
C SER A 133 5.76 10.79 -3.94
N ASP A 134 6.41 10.81 -2.79
CA ASP A 134 6.14 9.86 -1.70
C ASP A 134 4.95 10.34 -0.87
N TRP A 135 4.24 9.42 -0.24
CA TRP A 135 3.16 9.75 0.68
C TRP A 135 3.13 8.79 1.88
N THR A 136 2.57 9.29 2.98
CA THR A 136 2.28 8.49 4.18
C THR A 136 0.86 8.79 4.66
N ALA A 137 0.19 7.79 5.23
CA ALA A 137 -1.19 7.89 5.69
C ALA A 137 -1.40 7.12 6.99
N LYS A 138 -2.34 7.61 7.81
CA LYS A 138 -2.80 6.97 9.04
C LYS A 138 -4.32 6.99 9.12
N ALA A 139 -4.91 6.04 9.83
CA ALA A 139 -6.34 6.03 10.10
C ALA A 139 -6.76 7.36 10.75
N LYS A 140 -7.86 7.93 10.24
CA LYS A 140 -8.48 9.14 10.77
C LYS A 140 -9.53 8.83 11.83
#